data_AF-A0A7K2TGU8-F1
#
_entry.id   AF-A0A7K2TGU8-F1
#
_cell.length_a   1.000
_cell.length_b   1.000
_cell.length_c   1.000
_cell.angle_alpha   90.00
_cell.angle_beta   90.00
_cell.angle_gamma   90.00
#
_symmetry.space_group_name_H-M   'P 1'
#
loop_
_entity.id
_entity.type
_entity.pdbx_description
1 polymer ?
#
loop_
_entity_poly.entity_id
_entity_poly.type
_entity_poly.pdbx_seq_one_letter_code
_entity_poly.pdbx_strand_id
1 'polypeptide(L)'
;MNRTVFVLGDSVPAPRTDQEAPMAGWGQKIEDLLVGPITVANYARSAMTTRKYFTERLPAMLNRMKRGDIVLIGFGGVDHMIHNGMRYVPVPEYQEFLRLFAHYILAEGGVPVFVTPCARYAFSSSGEVLNTRGAYPRAMLDTAAELGVPVVDLTGRTMELWAEIGPTRLRQYFSWVDPGEHPLHPDGQIDSSHLNHTGAFEVARVVVSGLCALGVLDAADVDVSALTAPPTMPPVSTEFTIRSPEAALHYAQPVGEPPTLARPAPDALAGPMGKLSGTAAPGTDYLLFFEQGRYIGGTRVGGAGQWSWRRSVGWAEGEHVVQCVGLRGDGCSPVAERRFTVVTEVRPPVIAVPSQGAFAGPRPRFSGKVQPGATKVVLMEGGLLIGATGVNENGEWSFRHGHPWRPGTHTVEAIALFGAAESAPAGTTFKVVGIPENSPIRSFGASRHDCGDVCEHRPFSGDW
;
A
#
# COMPACT_ATOMS: atom_id res chain seq x y z
N MET A 1 -25.08 -6.48 -29.14
CA MET A 1 -23.68 -6.96 -29.27
C MET A 1 -23.22 -7.36 -27.89
N ASN A 2 -22.59 -8.52 -27.72
CA ASN A 2 -22.03 -8.90 -26.41
C ASN A 2 -20.86 -7.96 -26.09
N ARG A 3 -21.00 -7.17 -25.03
CA ARG A 3 -19.95 -6.26 -24.53
C ARG A 3 -19.07 -7.02 -23.54
N THR A 4 -17.80 -6.67 -23.48
CA THR A 4 -16.87 -7.18 -22.47
C THR A 4 -16.52 -6.08 -21.48
N VAL A 5 -16.53 -6.40 -20.19
CA VAL A 5 -15.96 -5.56 -19.13
C VAL A 5 -14.55 -6.05 -18.85
N PHE A 6 -13.54 -5.30 -19.29
CA PHE A 6 -12.15 -5.54 -18.95
C PHE A 6 -11.84 -4.90 -17.61
N VAL A 7 -11.19 -5.65 -16.70
CA VAL A 7 -10.71 -5.10 -15.42
C VAL A 7 -9.19 -5.03 -15.45
N LEU A 8 -8.64 -3.83 -15.37
CA LEU A 8 -7.22 -3.58 -15.19
C LEU A 8 -6.98 -3.10 -13.75
N GLY A 9 -5.84 -3.47 -13.18
CA GLY A 9 -5.48 -3.00 -11.85
C GLY A 9 -4.40 -3.82 -11.17
N ASP A 10 -4.21 -3.52 -9.90
CA ASP A 10 -3.23 -4.17 -9.03
C ASP A 10 -3.78 -5.48 -8.39
N SER A 11 -3.31 -5.83 -7.20
CA SER A 11 -3.65 -7.06 -6.50
C SER A 11 -5.07 -7.10 -5.93
N VAL A 12 -5.74 -5.96 -5.75
CA VAL A 12 -7.06 -5.87 -5.12
C VAL A 12 -8.21 -6.21 -6.08
N PRO A 13 -8.20 -5.80 -7.37
CA PRO A 13 -9.14 -6.35 -8.35
C PRO A 13 -8.78 -7.73 -8.90
N ALA A 14 -7.51 -8.17 -8.76
CA ALA A 14 -6.99 -9.35 -9.44
C ALA A 14 -7.76 -10.64 -9.11
N PRO A 15 -7.99 -11.53 -10.10
CA PRO A 15 -8.63 -12.81 -9.85
C PRO A 15 -7.73 -13.70 -8.99
N ARG A 16 -8.35 -14.45 -8.07
CA ARG A 16 -7.65 -15.34 -7.14
C ARG A 16 -8.09 -16.79 -7.30
N THR A 17 -7.12 -17.67 -7.06
CA THR A 17 -7.33 -19.13 -7.05
C THR A 17 -7.66 -19.61 -5.64
N ASP A 18 -8.23 -20.80 -5.52
CA ASP A 18 -8.51 -21.41 -4.22
C ASP A 18 -7.24 -21.66 -3.38
N GLN A 19 -6.07 -21.75 -4.02
CA GLN A 19 -4.77 -21.85 -3.34
C GLN A 19 -4.34 -20.54 -2.66
N GLU A 20 -4.96 -19.43 -3.03
CA GLU A 20 -4.74 -18.10 -2.43
C GLU A 20 -5.83 -17.75 -1.41
N ALA A 21 -6.77 -18.67 -1.12
CA ALA A 21 -7.84 -18.46 -0.16
C ALA A 21 -7.28 -18.00 1.22
N PRO A 22 -7.99 -17.13 1.94
CA PRO A 22 -9.34 -16.63 1.67
C PRO A 22 -9.41 -15.49 0.65
N MET A 23 -8.30 -15.11 0.03
CA MET A 23 -8.19 -13.92 -0.80
C MET A 23 -9.08 -13.96 -2.04
N ALA A 24 -9.77 -12.86 -2.32
CA ALA A 24 -10.55 -12.67 -3.53
C ALA A 24 -10.43 -11.23 -4.03
N GLY A 25 -10.48 -11.05 -5.36
CA GLY A 25 -10.50 -9.72 -5.96
C GLY A 25 -11.90 -9.23 -6.28
N TRP A 26 -12.19 -7.95 -6.10
CA TRP A 26 -13.51 -7.43 -6.47
C TRP A 26 -13.79 -7.57 -7.97
N GLY A 27 -12.77 -7.48 -8.82
CA GLY A 27 -12.90 -7.71 -10.26
C GLY A 27 -13.34 -9.13 -10.62
N GLN A 28 -13.05 -10.12 -9.75
CA GLN A 28 -13.50 -11.51 -9.89
C GLN A 28 -15.00 -11.66 -9.61
N LYS A 29 -15.57 -10.72 -8.84
CA LYS A 29 -16.95 -10.76 -8.36
C LYS A 29 -17.93 -9.93 -9.17
N ILE A 30 -17.46 -9.21 -10.19
CA ILE A 30 -18.32 -8.45 -11.09
C ILE A 30 -19.26 -9.38 -11.86
N GLU A 31 -18.77 -10.53 -12.34
CA GLU A 31 -19.57 -11.46 -13.15
C GLU A 31 -20.78 -11.99 -12.37
N ASP A 32 -20.65 -12.17 -11.05
CA ASP A 32 -21.74 -12.58 -10.14
C ASP A 32 -22.89 -11.55 -10.08
N LEU A 33 -22.70 -10.32 -10.61
CA LEU A 33 -23.65 -9.21 -10.57
C LEU A 33 -24.24 -8.86 -11.95
N LEU A 34 -23.87 -9.59 -13.01
CA LEU A 34 -24.33 -9.34 -14.38
C LEU A 34 -25.39 -10.37 -14.80
N VAL A 35 -26.42 -9.92 -15.51
CA VAL A 35 -27.48 -10.77 -16.09
C VAL A 35 -27.62 -10.62 -17.60
N GLY A 36 -27.07 -9.55 -18.18
CA GLY A 36 -27.09 -9.27 -19.61
C GLY A 36 -26.07 -10.10 -20.40
N PRO A 37 -26.01 -9.94 -21.74
CA PRO A 37 -25.01 -10.58 -22.59
C PRO A 37 -23.62 -9.92 -22.46
N ILE A 38 -23.18 -9.69 -21.22
CA ILE A 38 -21.90 -9.06 -20.87
C ILE A 38 -20.98 -10.11 -20.24
N THR A 39 -19.74 -10.14 -20.69
CA THR A 39 -18.71 -11.02 -20.11
C THR A 39 -17.66 -10.20 -19.37
N VAL A 40 -17.10 -10.75 -18.30
CA VAL A 40 -15.99 -10.11 -17.58
C VAL A 40 -14.67 -10.72 -18.01
N ALA A 41 -13.71 -9.87 -18.34
CA ALA A 41 -12.34 -10.28 -18.63
C ALA A 41 -11.39 -9.58 -17.66
N ASN A 42 -11.06 -10.25 -16.55
CA ASN A 42 -10.23 -9.67 -15.51
C ASN A 42 -8.73 -9.84 -15.81
N TYR A 43 -8.07 -8.75 -16.18
CA TYR A 43 -6.63 -8.68 -16.46
C TYR A 43 -5.81 -8.07 -15.33
N ALA A 44 -6.43 -7.68 -14.21
CA ALA A 44 -5.72 -7.16 -13.06
C ALA A 44 -4.73 -8.18 -12.51
N ARG A 45 -3.58 -7.69 -12.01
CA ARG A 45 -2.48 -8.53 -11.56
C ARG A 45 -1.80 -7.94 -10.34
N SER A 46 -1.39 -8.84 -9.45
CA SER A 46 -0.66 -8.49 -8.25
C SER A 46 0.59 -7.66 -8.51
N ALA A 47 0.80 -6.65 -7.65
CA ALA A 47 1.96 -5.76 -7.67
C ALA A 47 2.17 -4.98 -8.97
N MET A 48 1.13 -4.80 -9.80
CA MET A 48 1.18 -3.90 -10.95
C MET A 48 1.02 -2.44 -10.53
N THR A 49 1.75 -1.58 -11.22
CA THR A 49 1.63 -0.12 -11.18
C THR A 49 1.08 0.35 -12.53
N THR A 50 0.63 1.61 -12.62
CA THR A 50 0.24 2.18 -13.92
C THR A 50 1.40 2.09 -14.92
N ARG A 51 2.61 2.47 -14.51
CA ARG A 51 3.84 2.40 -15.31
C ARG A 51 4.08 1.00 -15.89
N LYS A 52 4.15 0.00 -15.01
CA LYS A 52 4.48 -1.38 -15.40
C LYS A 52 3.38 -2.00 -16.27
N TYR A 53 2.12 -1.77 -15.90
CA TYR A 53 1.01 -2.34 -16.64
C TYR A 53 0.91 -1.75 -18.04
N PHE A 54 1.11 -0.43 -18.15
CA PHE A 54 1.07 0.27 -19.43
C PHE A 54 2.11 -0.28 -20.40
N THR A 55 3.35 -0.46 -19.95
CA THR A 55 4.46 -0.90 -20.81
C THR A 55 4.43 -2.40 -21.14
N GLU A 56 3.94 -3.25 -20.23
CA GLU A 56 4.04 -4.71 -20.38
C GLU A 56 2.75 -5.40 -20.82
N ARG A 57 1.57 -4.83 -20.53
CA ARG A 57 0.29 -5.58 -20.60
C ARG A 57 -0.81 -4.89 -21.38
N LEU A 58 -0.81 -3.56 -21.48
CA LEU A 58 -1.86 -2.82 -22.18
C LEU A 58 -2.07 -3.29 -23.63
N PRO A 59 -1.02 -3.48 -24.47
CA PRO A 59 -1.21 -3.91 -25.86
C PRO A 59 -1.93 -5.25 -26.00
N ALA A 60 -1.64 -6.21 -25.12
CA ALA A 60 -2.28 -7.52 -25.14
C ALA A 60 -3.78 -7.45 -24.83
N MET A 61 -4.19 -6.51 -23.99
CA MET A 61 -5.61 -6.24 -23.71
C MET A 61 -6.29 -5.54 -24.88
N LEU A 62 -5.67 -4.48 -25.43
CA LEU A 62 -6.20 -3.73 -26.57
C LEU A 62 -6.45 -4.64 -27.79
N ASN A 63 -5.54 -5.57 -28.07
CA ASN A 63 -5.70 -6.56 -29.15
C ASN A 63 -6.92 -7.48 -29.00
N ARG A 64 -7.54 -7.53 -27.81
CA ARG A 64 -8.73 -8.35 -27.52
C ARG A 64 -9.99 -7.52 -27.34
N MET A 65 -9.85 -6.21 -27.19
CA MET A 65 -10.96 -5.29 -27.02
C MET A 65 -11.69 -5.09 -28.35
N LYS A 66 -12.99 -4.85 -28.27
CA LYS A 66 -13.84 -4.46 -29.38
C LYS A 66 -14.47 -3.11 -29.09
N ARG A 67 -14.91 -2.43 -30.16
CA ARG A 67 -15.61 -1.16 -30.05
C ARG A 67 -16.84 -1.29 -29.13
N GLY A 68 -16.94 -0.41 -28.14
CA GLY A 68 -18.02 -0.40 -27.14
C GLY A 68 -17.74 -1.24 -25.89
N ASP A 69 -16.66 -2.02 -25.83
CA ASP A 69 -16.24 -2.69 -24.59
C ASP A 69 -15.88 -1.68 -23.50
N ILE A 70 -16.10 -2.06 -22.24
CA ILE A 70 -15.85 -1.23 -21.06
C ILE A 70 -14.50 -1.62 -20.47
N VAL A 71 -13.66 -0.67 -20.11
CA VAL A 71 -12.35 -0.93 -19.50
C VAL A 71 -12.24 -0.20 -18.16
N LEU A 72 -12.32 -0.96 -17.08
CA LEU A 72 -12.12 -0.46 -15.72
C LEU A 72 -10.62 -0.33 -15.41
N ILE A 73 -10.17 0.84 -14.99
CA ILE A 73 -8.77 1.16 -14.71
C ILE A 73 -8.63 1.42 -13.20
N GLY A 74 -8.25 0.37 -12.46
CA GLY A 74 -8.16 0.38 -10.99
C GLY A 74 -6.73 0.29 -10.44
N PHE A 75 -5.98 1.40 -10.50
CA PHE A 75 -4.61 1.51 -9.98
C PHE A 75 -4.51 2.53 -8.82
N GLY A 76 -3.29 2.75 -8.29
CA GLY A 76 -3.01 3.64 -7.16
C GLY A 76 -2.81 2.90 -5.84
N GLY A 77 -3.25 1.64 -5.73
CA GLY A 77 -3.05 0.81 -4.55
C GLY A 77 -1.61 0.32 -4.36
N VAL A 78 -0.77 0.47 -5.39
CA VAL A 78 0.66 0.11 -5.37
C VAL A 78 1.56 1.31 -5.72
N ASP A 79 1.10 2.19 -6.61
CA ASP A 79 1.83 3.36 -7.12
C ASP A 79 2.29 4.31 -6.00
N HIS A 80 1.54 4.41 -4.90
CA HIS A 80 1.82 5.27 -3.76
C HIS A 80 2.99 4.82 -2.87
N MET A 81 3.59 3.66 -3.11
CA MET A 81 4.61 3.08 -2.22
C MET A 81 5.98 3.75 -2.35
N ILE A 82 6.14 4.97 -1.82
CA ILE A 82 7.39 5.77 -1.90
C ILE A 82 8.62 5.04 -1.34
N HIS A 83 8.42 4.15 -0.37
CA HIS A 83 9.48 3.32 0.20
C HIS A 83 9.95 2.20 -0.75
N ASN A 84 9.29 1.97 -1.88
CA ASN A 84 9.64 0.93 -2.85
C ASN A 84 9.83 1.54 -4.25
N GLY A 85 11.08 1.81 -4.62
CA GLY A 85 11.37 2.48 -5.88
C GLY A 85 11.02 1.69 -7.15
N MET A 86 10.83 0.37 -7.05
CA MET A 86 10.34 -0.43 -8.17
C MET A 86 8.83 -0.31 -8.39
N ARG A 87 8.10 0.21 -7.38
CA ARG A 87 6.64 0.32 -7.38
C ARG A 87 6.15 1.76 -7.36
N TYR A 88 6.95 2.68 -6.86
CA TYR A 88 6.57 4.07 -6.76
C TYR A 88 6.40 4.70 -8.15
N VAL A 89 5.22 5.28 -8.38
CA VAL A 89 4.92 6.10 -9.57
C VAL A 89 4.49 7.48 -9.07
N PRO A 90 5.33 8.51 -9.22
CA PRO A 90 5.00 9.89 -8.87
C PRO A 90 3.62 10.32 -9.34
N VAL A 91 2.92 11.16 -8.56
CA VAL A 91 1.57 11.62 -8.90
C VAL A 91 1.47 12.22 -10.31
N PRO A 92 2.38 13.11 -10.77
CA PRO A 92 2.33 13.63 -12.13
C PRO A 92 2.45 12.53 -13.20
N GLU A 93 3.39 11.60 -13.01
CA GLU A 93 3.59 10.48 -13.94
C GLU A 93 2.40 9.50 -13.92
N TYR A 94 1.82 9.27 -12.75
CA TYR A 94 0.62 8.46 -12.58
C TYR A 94 -0.56 9.07 -13.36
N GLN A 95 -0.77 10.39 -13.28
CA GLN A 95 -1.78 11.09 -14.07
C GLN A 95 -1.51 10.98 -15.57
N GLU A 96 -0.25 11.13 -16.01
CA GLU A 96 0.08 10.93 -17.43
C GLU A 96 -0.25 9.51 -17.90
N PHE A 97 0.05 8.48 -17.11
CA PHE A 97 -0.36 7.12 -17.48
C PHE A 97 -1.87 6.96 -17.55
N LEU A 98 -2.64 7.56 -16.64
CA LEU A 98 -4.10 7.56 -16.71
C LEU A 98 -4.60 8.20 -18.01
N ARG A 99 -4.02 9.35 -18.42
CA ARG A 99 -4.33 9.98 -19.71
C ARG A 99 -4.01 9.06 -20.88
N LEU A 100 -2.86 8.41 -20.86
CA LEU A 100 -2.47 7.47 -21.91
C LEU A 100 -3.40 6.25 -21.98
N PHE A 101 -3.76 5.65 -20.84
CA PHE A 101 -4.74 4.56 -20.82
C PHE A 101 -6.05 4.98 -21.47
N ALA A 102 -6.64 6.11 -21.02
CA ALA A 102 -7.88 6.63 -21.58
C ALA A 102 -7.75 6.92 -23.09
N HIS A 103 -6.65 7.55 -23.52
CA HIS A 103 -6.39 7.88 -24.91
C HIS A 103 -6.43 6.64 -25.82
N TYR A 104 -5.65 5.59 -25.51
CA TYR A 104 -5.59 4.40 -26.35
C TYR A 104 -6.90 3.61 -26.34
N ILE A 105 -7.61 3.56 -25.21
CA ILE A 105 -8.91 2.86 -25.12
C ILE A 105 -9.96 3.60 -25.97
N LEU A 106 -10.03 4.93 -25.88
CA LEU A 106 -10.94 5.74 -26.68
C LEU A 106 -10.62 5.69 -28.17
N ALA A 107 -9.33 5.69 -28.55
CA ALA A 107 -8.89 5.60 -29.94
C ALA A 107 -9.35 4.30 -30.62
N GLU A 108 -9.38 3.19 -29.87
CA GLU A 108 -9.92 1.89 -30.32
C GLU A 108 -11.45 1.77 -30.11
N GLY A 109 -12.08 2.87 -29.66
CA GLY A 109 -13.53 2.99 -29.46
C GLY A 109 -14.09 2.18 -28.30
N GLY A 110 -13.27 1.86 -27.30
CA GLY A 110 -13.70 1.37 -25.99
C GLY A 110 -14.15 2.51 -25.06
N VAL A 111 -14.73 2.14 -23.92
CA VAL A 111 -15.19 3.07 -22.88
C VAL A 111 -14.28 2.94 -21.65
N PRO A 112 -13.31 3.86 -21.46
CA PRO A 112 -12.48 3.83 -20.25
C PRO A 112 -13.31 4.31 -19.05
N VAL A 113 -13.18 3.62 -17.92
CA VAL A 113 -13.75 4.03 -16.64
C VAL A 113 -12.67 3.97 -15.59
N PHE A 114 -12.42 5.08 -14.91
CA PHE A 114 -11.48 5.12 -13.80
C PHE A 114 -12.16 4.57 -12.54
N VAL A 115 -11.42 3.81 -11.74
CA VAL A 115 -11.90 3.28 -10.46
C VAL A 115 -10.82 3.58 -9.41
N THR A 116 -11.09 4.49 -8.47
CA THR A 116 -10.08 4.86 -7.46
C THR A 116 -9.70 3.63 -6.60
N PRO A 117 -8.51 3.58 -5.99
CA PRO A 117 -8.09 2.35 -5.29
C PRO A 117 -8.95 2.08 -4.05
N CYS A 118 -9.34 0.83 -3.84
CA CYS A 118 -10.10 0.43 -2.64
C CYS A 118 -9.39 0.85 -1.33
N ALA A 119 -10.18 1.37 -0.38
CA ALA A 119 -9.68 1.73 0.94
C ALA A 119 -9.24 0.48 1.72
N ARG A 120 -8.17 0.63 2.51
CA ARG A 120 -7.60 -0.44 3.36
C ARG A 120 -8.37 -0.54 4.68
N TYR A 121 -8.19 -1.67 5.39
CA TYR A 121 -8.50 -1.74 6.81
C TYR A 121 -7.51 -0.84 7.58
N ALA A 122 -7.93 0.39 7.83
CA ALA A 122 -7.15 1.40 8.53
C ALA A 122 -8.06 2.36 9.28
N PHE A 123 -7.94 2.37 10.61
CA PHE A 123 -8.69 3.24 11.49
C PHE A 123 -7.75 4.05 12.38
N SER A 124 -8.13 5.28 12.69
CA SER A 124 -7.51 6.10 13.74
C SER A 124 -7.71 5.45 15.11
N SER A 125 -7.06 5.99 16.15
CA SER A 125 -7.29 5.55 17.52
C SER A 125 -8.71 5.84 18.04
N SER A 126 -9.41 6.80 17.42
CA SER A 126 -10.82 7.12 17.68
C SER A 126 -11.81 6.29 16.87
N GLY A 127 -11.34 5.48 15.91
CA GLY A 127 -12.19 4.63 15.07
C GLY A 127 -12.66 5.27 13.76
N GLU A 128 -12.03 6.37 13.33
CA GLU A 128 -12.30 7.01 12.03
C GLU A 128 -11.51 6.30 10.92
N VAL A 129 -12.11 6.12 9.74
CA VAL A 129 -11.43 5.47 8.61
C VAL A 129 -10.35 6.39 8.04
N LEU A 130 -9.15 5.85 7.86
CA LEU A 130 -7.99 6.61 7.37
C LEU A 130 -7.77 6.40 5.87
N ASN A 131 -7.59 7.51 5.14
CA ASN A 131 -7.07 7.44 3.78
C ASN A 131 -5.56 7.13 3.81
N THR A 132 -5.21 5.91 3.46
CA THR A 132 -3.82 5.41 3.38
C THR A 132 -3.26 5.39 1.96
N ARG A 133 -3.99 5.96 0.99
CA ARG A 133 -3.60 6.02 -0.43
C ARG A 133 -3.03 7.38 -0.82
N GLY A 134 -2.93 8.32 0.12
CA GLY A 134 -2.39 9.66 -0.11
C GLY A 134 -3.17 10.41 -1.19
N ALA A 135 -2.44 11.08 -2.09
CA ALA A 135 -3.00 11.93 -3.14
C ALA A 135 -3.56 11.16 -4.36
N TYR A 136 -3.35 9.84 -4.46
CA TYR A 136 -3.64 9.08 -5.68
C TYR A 136 -5.13 8.97 -6.03
N PRO A 137 -6.06 8.76 -5.07
CA PRO A 137 -7.49 8.83 -5.36
C PRO A 137 -7.88 10.18 -5.95
N ARG A 138 -7.41 11.26 -5.33
CA ARG A 138 -7.71 12.62 -5.78
C ARG A 138 -7.13 12.90 -7.17
N ALA A 139 -5.88 12.51 -7.41
CA ALA A 139 -5.23 12.65 -8.71
C ALA A 139 -6.00 11.92 -9.83
N MET A 140 -6.53 10.73 -9.56
CA MET A 140 -7.37 10.00 -10.52
C MET A 140 -8.70 10.72 -10.78
N LEU A 141 -9.35 11.24 -9.74
CA LEU A 141 -10.60 12.01 -9.88
C LEU A 141 -10.37 13.28 -10.70
N ASP A 142 -9.29 14.02 -10.42
CA ASP A 142 -8.94 15.24 -11.15
C ASP A 142 -8.63 14.93 -12.63
N THR A 143 -7.89 13.85 -12.92
CA THR A 143 -7.64 13.42 -14.31
C THR A 143 -8.91 12.92 -15.00
N ALA A 144 -9.83 12.26 -14.29
CA ALA A 144 -11.11 11.87 -14.86
C ALA A 144 -11.92 13.09 -15.30
N ALA A 145 -12.00 14.10 -14.43
CA ALA A 145 -12.69 15.35 -14.69
C ALA A 145 -12.06 16.14 -15.86
N GLU A 146 -10.72 16.18 -15.93
CA GLU A 146 -9.98 16.80 -17.05
C GLU A 146 -10.33 16.18 -18.40
N LEU A 147 -10.41 14.84 -18.46
CA LEU A 147 -10.65 14.10 -19.70
C LEU A 147 -12.15 13.92 -20.03
N GLY A 148 -13.04 14.19 -19.08
CA GLY A 148 -14.46 13.87 -19.19
C GLY A 148 -14.75 12.35 -19.22
N VAL A 149 -13.87 11.53 -18.64
CA VAL A 149 -14.08 10.07 -18.57
C VAL A 149 -14.87 9.70 -17.31
N PRO A 150 -15.77 8.69 -17.36
CA PRO A 150 -16.48 8.22 -16.19
C PRO A 150 -15.53 7.74 -15.08
N VAL A 151 -15.86 8.01 -13.82
CA VAL A 151 -15.07 7.58 -12.65
C VAL A 151 -15.95 7.09 -11.51
N VAL A 152 -15.60 5.92 -10.99
CA VAL A 152 -16.17 5.38 -9.75
C VAL A 152 -15.21 5.75 -8.60
N ASP A 153 -15.65 6.61 -7.68
CA ASP A 153 -14.89 6.92 -6.46
C ASP A 153 -14.99 5.77 -5.43
N LEU A 154 -14.33 4.67 -5.73
CA LEU A 154 -14.33 3.49 -4.87
C LEU A 154 -13.65 3.75 -3.52
N THR A 155 -12.65 4.63 -3.47
CA THR A 155 -11.99 5.05 -2.22
C THR A 155 -13.02 5.66 -1.27
N GLY A 156 -13.71 6.72 -1.70
CA GLY A 156 -14.71 7.39 -0.86
C GLY A 156 -15.83 6.43 -0.44
N ARG A 157 -16.39 5.69 -1.40
CA ARG A 157 -17.48 4.74 -1.14
C ARG A 157 -17.10 3.61 -0.19
N THR A 158 -15.89 3.05 -0.32
CA THR A 158 -15.43 2.01 0.60
C THR A 158 -15.09 2.57 1.97
N MET A 159 -14.59 3.81 2.07
CA MET A 159 -14.41 4.47 3.37
C MET A 159 -15.75 4.68 4.09
N GLU A 160 -16.81 5.09 3.38
CA GLU A 160 -18.17 5.19 3.93
C GLU A 160 -18.65 3.82 4.46
N LEU A 161 -18.51 2.76 3.66
CA LEU A 161 -18.89 1.40 4.05
C LEU A 161 -18.06 0.89 5.25
N TRP A 162 -16.76 1.21 5.30
CA TRP A 162 -15.89 0.85 6.43
C TRP A 162 -16.31 1.56 7.72
N ALA A 163 -16.75 2.81 7.62
CA ALA A 163 -17.27 3.57 8.76
C ALA A 163 -18.60 2.99 9.27
N GLU A 164 -19.48 2.55 8.36
CA GLU A 164 -20.75 1.91 8.71
C GLU A 164 -20.54 0.55 9.40
N ILE A 165 -19.66 -0.29 8.86
CA ILE A 165 -19.38 -1.62 9.41
C ILE A 165 -18.62 -1.53 10.74
N GLY A 166 -17.66 -0.61 10.82
CA GLY A 166 -16.85 -0.35 12.00
C GLY A 166 -15.73 -1.39 12.26
N PRO A 167 -14.73 -1.01 13.07
CA PRO A 167 -13.50 -1.79 13.27
C PRO A 167 -13.72 -3.14 13.96
N THR A 168 -14.83 -3.31 14.70
CA THR A 168 -15.09 -4.58 15.42
C THR A 168 -15.60 -5.69 14.50
N ARG A 169 -16.09 -5.36 13.31
CA ARG A 169 -16.68 -6.29 12.34
C ARG A 169 -15.89 -6.37 11.05
N LEU A 170 -15.32 -5.25 10.61
CA LEU A 170 -14.77 -5.09 9.26
C LEU A 170 -13.65 -6.08 8.92
N ARG A 171 -12.91 -6.57 9.92
CA ARG A 171 -11.84 -7.57 9.77
C ARG A 171 -12.27 -8.75 8.88
N GLN A 172 -13.54 -9.14 8.98
CA GLN A 172 -14.12 -10.29 8.29
C GLN A 172 -14.46 -10.05 6.81
N TYR A 173 -14.20 -8.86 6.27
CA TYR A 173 -14.20 -8.62 4.82
C TYR A 173 -12.80 -8.75 4.20
N PHE A 174 -11.76 -8.82 5.03
CA PHE A 174 -10.38 -8.90 4.58
C PHE A 174 -9.85 -10.32 4.66
N SER A 175 -8.72 -10.57 4.01
CA SER A 175 -7.90 -11.78 4.18
C SER A 175 -7.19 -11.74 5.53
N TRP A 176 -7.97 -11.65 6.60
CA TRP A 176 -7.52 -11.53 7.97
C TRP A 176 -8.18 -12.61 8.80
N VAL A 177 -7.38 -13.60 9.21
CA VAL A 177 -7.82 -14.79 9.93
C VAL A 177 -6.93 -15.02 11.14
N ASP A 178 -7.53 -15.39 12.26
CA ASP A 178 -6.78 -15.81 13.45
C ASP A 178 -6.21 -17.23 13.24
N PRO A 179 -5.18 -17.63 14.01
CA PRO A 179 -4.66 -18.99 13.97
C PRO A 179 -5.76 -20.06 14.11
N GLY A 180 -5.69 -21.08 13.26
CA GLY A 180 -6.66 -22.18 13.20
C GLY A 180 -7.99 -21.88 12.52
N GLU A 181 -8.27 -20.65 12.07
CA GLU A 181 -9.52 -20.32 11.37
C GLU A 181 -9.52 -20.71 9.89
N HIS A 182 -8.34 -20.84 9.26
CA HIS A 182 -8.23 -21.15 7.84
C HIS A 182 -7.16 -22.22 7.56
N PRO A 183 -7.47 -23.26 6.75
CA PRO A 183 -6.56 -24.40 6.54
C PRO A 183 -5.25 -24.02 5.84
N LEU A 184 -5.26 -23.02 4.95
CA LEU A 184 -4.06 -22.54 4.27
C LEU A 184 -3.22 -21.54 5.11
N HIS A 185 -3.78 -21.04 6.21
CA HIS A 185 -3.10 -20.09 7.11
C HIS A 185 -3.23 -20.59 8.56
N PRO A 186 -2.64 -21.75 8.89
CA PRO A 186 -2.79 -22.37 10.21
C PRO A 186 -2.29 -21.48 11.35
N ASP A 187 -1.27 -20.65 11.08
CA ASP A 187 -0.71 -19.68 12.03
C ASP A 187 -1.37 -18.30 11.94
N GLY A 188 -2.51 -18.20 11.25
CA GLY A 188 -3.22 -16.96 11.01
C GLY A 188 -2.57 -16.09 9.94
N GLN A 189 -3.29 -15.04 9.55
CA GLN A 189 -2.83 -14.05 8.57
C GLN A 189 -3.44 -12.69 8.91
N ILE A 190 -2.62 -11.64 8.89
CA ILE A 190 -3.07 -10.26 9.02
C ILE A 190 -2.83 -9.56 7.68
N ASP A 191 -3.86 -9.53 6.84
CA ASP A 191 -3.89 -8.73 5.62
C ASP A 191 -4.96 -7.64 5.74
N SER A 192 -4.54 -6.41 5.52
CA SER A 192 -5.40 -5.22 5.67
C SER A 192 -5.63 -4.51 4.33
N SER A 193 -5.28 -5.17 3.24
CA SER A 193 -5.35 -4.64 1.88
C SER A 193 -6.21 -5.53 0.99
N HIS A 194 -6.06 -6.85 1.11
CA HIS A 194 -6.77 -7.80 0.28
C HIS A 194 -8.06 -8.28 0.93
N LEU A 195 -9.11 -8.38 0.12
CA LEU A 195 -10.44 -8.78 0.52
C LEU A 195 -10.55 -10.31 0.53
N ASN A 196 -11.53 -10.83 1.25
CA ASN A 196 -12.00 -12.20 1.06
C ASN A 196 -13.22 -12.23 0.12
N HIS A 197 -13.82 -13.39 -0.13
CA HIS A 197 -14.95 -13.50 -1.06
C HIS A 197 -16.14 -12.57 -0.72
N THR A 198 -16.51 -12.44 0.56
CA THR A 198 -17.61 -11.56 0.99
C THR A 198 -17.24 -10.10 0.78
N GLY A 199 -16.07 -9.68 1.26
CA GLY A 199 -15.61 -8.29 1.08
C GLY A 199 -15.43 -7.92 -0.39
N ALA A 200 -14.90 -8.84 -1.20
CA ALA A 200 -14.73 -8.65 -2.65
C ALA A 200 -16.07 -8.50 -3.36
N PHE A 201 -17.09 -9.26 -2.95
CA PHE A 201 -18.43 -9.14 -3.52
C PHE A 201 -19.07 -7.79 -3.18
N GLU A 202 -19.00 -7.35 -1.93
CA GLU A 202 -19.55 -6.04 -1.52
C GLU A 202 -18.82 -4.87 -2.20
N VAL A 203 -17.50 -4.96 -2.37
CA VAL A 203 -16.73 -3.97 -3.15
C VAL A 203 -17.10 -4.03 -4.64
N ALA A 204 -17.32 -5.21 -5.21
CA ALA A 204 -17.80 -5.34 -6.59
C ALA A 204 -19.19 -4.72 -6.78
N ARG A 205 -20.08 -4.86 -5.79
CA ARG A 205 -21.39 -4.19 -5.79
C ARG A 205 -21.26 -2.68 -5.83
N VAL A 206 -20.34 -2.10 -5.04
CA VAL A 206 -20.06 -0.65 -5.09
C VAL A 206 -19.60 -0.24 -6.48
N VAL A 207 -18.72 -1.01 -7.13
CA VAL A 207 -18.24 -0.74 -8.48
C VAL A 207 -19.37 -0.80 -9.51
N VAL A 208 -20.13 -1.91 -9.55
CA VAL A 208 -21.20 -2.11 -10.53
C VAL A 208 -22.32 -1.10 -10.34
N SER A 209 -22.72 -0.80 -9.10
CA SER A 209 -23.68 0.29 -8.81
C SER A 209 -23.17 1.65 -9.31
N GLY A 210 -21.87 1.91 -9.17
CA GLY A 210 -21.23 3.11 -9.73
C GLY A 210 -21.31 3.16 -11.25
N LEU A 211 -21.07 2.04 -11.94
CA LEU A 211 -21.19 1.95 -13.40
C LEU A 211 -22.62 2.20 -13.88
N CYS A 212 -23.63 1.70 -13.17
CA CYS A 212 -25.03 1.98 -13.46
C CYS A 212 -25.38 3.46 -13.25
N ALA A 213 -24.91 4.06 -12.15
CA ALA A 213 -25.14 5.48 -11.86
C ALA A 213 -24.51 6.42 -12.90
N LEU A 214 -23.39 6.00 -13.50
CA LEU A 214 -22.70 6.72 -14.58
C LEU A 214 -23.31 6.46 -15.97
N GLY A 215 -24.32 5.59 -16.09
CA GLY A 215 -24.90 5.20 -17.38
C GLY A 215 -23.95 4.38 -18.27
N VAL A 216 -22.91 3.78 -17.68
CA VAL A 216 -21.96 2.91 -18.41
C VAL A 216 -22.54 1.51 -18.62
N LEU A 217 -23.25 1.02 -17.60
CA LEU A 217 -24.05 -0.20 -17.62
C LEU A 217 -25.53 0.15 -17.47
N ASP A 218 -26.39 -0.58 -18.17
CA ASP A 218 -27.84 -0.43 -18.03
C ASP A 218 -28.37 -1.29 -16.90
N ALA A 219 -29.48 -0.87 -16.27
CA ALA A 219 -30.15 -1.65 -15.23
C ALA A 219 -30.61 -3.03 -15.72
N ALA A 220 -30.82 -3.20 -17.04
CA ALA A 220 -31.17 -4.47 -17.65
C ALA A 220 -29.99 -5.45 -17.75
N ASP A 221 -28.75 -4.97 -17.61
CA ASP A 221 -27.54 -5.79 -17.72
C ASP A 221 -27.08 -6.36 -16.37
N VAL A 222 -27.68 -5.93 -15.26
CA VAL A 222 -27.23 -6.23 -13.89
C VAL A 222 -28.33 -6.88 -13.04
N ASP A 223 -27.93 -7.65 -12.03
CA ASP A 223 -28.84 -8.12 -11.00
C ASP A 223 -29.18 -6.96 -10.05
N VAL A 224 -30.24 -6.22 -10.38
CA VAL A 224 -30.71 -5.07 -9.58
C VAL A 224 -31.07 -5.49 -8.15
N SER A 225 -31.56 -6.71 -7.94
CA SER A 225 -31.90 -7.19 -6.60
C SER A 225 -30.64 -7.39 -5.77
N ALA A 226 -29.62 -8.01 -6.33
CA ALA A 226 -28.32 -8.14 -5.67
C ALA A 226 -27.69 -6.77 -5.40
N LEU A 227 -27.76 -5.83 -6.35
CA LEU A 227 -27.17 -4.50 -6.20
C LEU A 227 -27.85 -3.60 -5.16
N THR A 228 -29.15 -3.79 -4.92
CA THR A 228 -29.94 -2.95 -3.99
C THR A 228 -30.12 -3.56 -2.61
N ALA A 229 -29.69 -4.80 -2.39
CA ALA A 229 -29.71 -5.42 -1.07
C ALA A 229 -28.90 -4.61 -0.03
N PRO A 230 -29.20 -4.63 1.26
CA PRO A 230 -28.28 -4.05 2.24
C PRO A 230 -26.91 -4.76 2.20
N PRO A 231 -25.80 -4.08 2.55
CA PRO A 231 -24.51 -4.75 2.70
C PRO A 231 -24.56 -5.85 3.76
N THR A 232 -23.82 -6.93 3.55
CA THR A 232 -23.78 -8.07 4.45
C THR A 232 -23.01 -7.76 5.74
N MET A 233 -23.67 -7.23 6.77
CA MET A 233 -23.01 -6.90 8.04
C MET A 233 -22.33 -8.14 8.68
N PRO A 234 -20.98 -8.16 8.79
CA PRO A 234 -20.30 -9.27 9.45
C PRO A 234 -20.67 -9.35 10.92
N PRO A 235 -20.65 -10.56 11.53
CA PRO A 235 -20.77 -10.67 12.98
C PRO A 235 -19.64 -9.91 13.69
N VAL A 236 -19.79 -9.66 14.99
CA VAL A 236 -18.72 -9.06 15.79
C VAL A 236 -17.54 -10.04 15.85
N SER A 237 -16.32 -9.54 15.66
CA SER A 237 -15.10 -10.37 15.73
C SER A 237 -14.97 -11.00 17.12
N THR A 238 -14.48 -12.24 17.17
CA THR A 238 -14.42 -13.06 18.39
C THR A 238 -13.75 -12.35 19.55
N GLU A 239 -12.71 -11.56 19.29
CA GLU A 239 -12.01 -10.80 20.33
C GLU A 239 -12.91 -9.83 21.11
N PHE A 240 -14.03 -9.36 20.54
CA PHE A 240 -14.98 -8.46 21.22
C PHE A 240 -16.19 -9.20 21.80
N THR A 241 -16.17 -10.52 21.84
CA THR A 241 -17.24 -11.36 22.39
C THR A 241 -16.90 -11.96 23.75
N ILE A 242 -15.66 -11.76 24.22
CA ILE A 242 -15.13 -12.31 25.48
C ILE A 242 -15.82 -11.64 26.67
N ARG A 243 -16.28 -12.46 27.62
CA ARG A 243 -16.96 -11.99 28.84
C ARG A 243 -15.98 -11.84 29.98
N SER A 244 -16.07 -10.70 30.67
CA SER A 244 -15.25 -10.39 31.85
C SER A 244 -13.74 -10.60 31.67
N PRO A 245 -13.12 -10.13 30.55
CA PRO A 245 -11.71 -10.37 30.27
C PRO A 245 -10.78 -9.85 31.36
N GLU A 246 -11.14 -8.77 32.06
CA GLU A 246 -10.34 -8.17 33.14
C GLU A 246 -10.10 -9.13 34.32
N ALA A 247 -10.95 -10.16 34.51
CA ALA A 247 -10.73 -11.18 35.53
C ALA A 247 -9.41 -11.94 35.31
N ALA A 248 -8.94 -12.05 34.05
CA ALA A 248 -7.69 -12.72 33.72
C ALA A 248 -6.45 -11.96 34.24
N LEU A 249 -6.50 -10.62 34.32
CA LEU A 249 -5.40 -9.80 34.88
C LEU A 249 -5.18 -10.06 36.37
N HIS A 250 -6.23 -10.47 37.08
CA HIS A 250 -6.23 -10.65 38.53
C HIS A 250 -6.40 -12.11 38.94
N TYR A 251 -6.06 -13.04 38.04
CA TYR A 251 -6.20 -14.47 38.30
C TYR A 251 -5.31 -14.90 39.47
N ALA A 252 -5.93 -15.41 40.55
CA ALA A 252 -5.26 -15.58 41.84
C ALA A 252 -4.13 -16.63 41.84
N GLN A 253 -4.21 -17.64 40.96
CA GLN A 253 -3.21 -18.70 40.85
C GLN A 253 -2.84 -18.89 39.38
N PRO A 254 -1.89 -18.09 38.86
CA PRO A 254 -1.41 -18.23 37.49
C PRO A 254 -0.78 -19.61 37.25
N VAL A 255 -0.98 -20.16 36.04
CA VAL A 255 -0.49 -21.49 35.63
C VAL A 255 0.37 -21.39 34.37
N GLY A 256 1.41 -22.21 34.28
CA GLY A 256 2.33 -22.21 33.14
C GLY A 256 3.23 -20.96 33.07
N GLU A 257 3.82 -20.74 31.90
CA GLU A 257 4.73 -19.62 31.64
C GLU A 257 4.00 -18.42 31.00
N PRO A 258 4.45 -17.18 31.26
CA PRO A 258 3.90 -16.00 30.60
C PRO A 258 4.16 -16.03 29.08
N PRO A 259 3.28 -15.43 28.26
CA PRO A 259 3.55 -15.23 26.83
C PRO A 259 4.81 -14.39 26.62
N THR A 260 5.55 -14.66 25.55
CA THR A 260 6.67 -13.82 25.12
C THR A 260 6.19 -12.76 24.15
N LEU A 261 6.70 -11.54 24.29
CA LEU A 261 6.37 -10.40 23.43
C LEU A 261 7.61 -10.07 22.57
N ALA A 262 7.69 -10.58 21.35
CA ALA A 262 8.86 -10.40 20.48
C ALA A 262 8.87 -9.05 19.75
N ARG A 263 7.71 -8.59 19.28
CA ARG A 263 7.56 -7.27 18.64
C ARG A 263 6.36 -6.51 19.21
N PRO A 264 6.42 -5.18 19.33
CA PRO A 264 7.66 -4.38 19.28
C PRO A 264 8.70 -4.83 20.32
N ALA A 265 9.98 -4.54 20.09
CA ALA A 265 11.02 -4.79 21.09
C ALA A 265 10.78 -3.86 22.31
N PRO A 266 11.34 -4.18 23.50
CA PRO A 266 11.24 -3.29 24.66
C PRO A 266 11.67 -1.86 24.31
N ASP A 267 10.83 -0.88 24.65
CA ASP A 267 11.06 0.56 24.48
C ASP A 267 11.28 0.99 23.01
N ALA A 268 10.91 0.14 22.06
CA ALA A 268 11.04 0.44 20.63
C ALA A 268 9.98 1.44 20.16
N LEU A 269 10.29 2.13 19.07
CA LEU A 269 9.32 2.93 18.33
C LEU A 269 8.42 2.02 17.47
N ALA A 270 7.13 2.32 17.42
CA ALA A 270 6.16 1.67 16.54
C ALA A 270 5.28 2.69 15.80
N GLY A 271 4.79 2.33 14.62
CA GLY A 271 3.77 3.13 13.92
C GLY A 271 2.36 2.88 14.49
N PRO A 272 1.38 3.75 14.17
CA PRO A 272 0.02 3.65 14.71
C PRO A 272 -0.72 2.37 14.30
N MET A 273 -0.30 1.71 13.22
CA MET A 273 -0.86 0.42 12.79
C MET A 273 0.04 -0.78 13.14
N GLY A 274 0.94 -0.61 14.11
CA GLY A 274 1.87 -1.63 14.56
C GLY A 274 1.17 -2.89 15.08
N LYS A 275 1.79 -4.04 14.82
CA LYS A 275 1.35 -5.35 15.31
C LYS A 275 2.22 -5.82 16.47
N LEU A 276 1.61 -6.54 17.39
CA LEU A 276 2.31 -7.33 18.38
C LEU A 276 2.51 -8.76 17.85
N SER A 277 3.60 -9.39 18.24
CA SER A 277 3.86 -10.79 17.92
C SER A 277 4.77 -11.42 18.95
N GLY A 278 4.70 -12.74 19.09
CA GLY A 278 5.59 -13.50 19.95
C GLY A 278 5.20 -14.96 20.02
N THR A 279 5.51 -15.59 21.16
CA THR A 279 5.19 -16.99 21.44
C THR A 279 4.39 -17.16 22.72
N ALA A 280 3.73 -18.30 22.88
CA ALA A 280 3.09 -18.71 24.13
C ALA A 280 3.41 -20.18 24.43
N ALA A 281 3.43 -20.54 25.71
CA ALA A 281 3.69 -21.90 26.14
C ALA A 281 2.60 -22.88 25.65
N PRO A 282 2.93 -24.16 25.43
CA PRO A 282 1.95 -25.18 25.02
C PRO A 282 0.72 -25.22 25.93
N GLY A 283 -0.47 -25.38 25.35
CA GLY A 283 -1.75 -25.37 26.07
C GLY A 283 -2.35 -23.97 26.30
N THR A 284 -1.72 -22.91 25.77
CA THR A 284 -2.34 -21.59 25.67
C THR A 284 -3.09 -21.49 24.35
N ASP A 285 -4.41 -21.31 24.42
CA ASP A 285 -5.29 -21.31 23.24
C ASP A 285 -5.56 -19.89 22.72
N TYR A 286 -5.53 -18.90 23.62
CA TYR A 286 -5.90 -17.52 23.31
C TYR A 286 -5.10 -16.54 24.15
N LEU A 287 -4.86 -15.34 23.60
CA LEU A 287 -4.20 -14.23 24.30
C LEU A 287 -5.15 -13.05 24.44
N LEU A 288 -5.16 -12.47 25.64
CA LEU A 288 -5.87 -11.24 25.97
C LEU A 288 -4.86 -10.11 26.12
N PHE A 289 -5.15 -8.96 25.51
CA PHE A 289 -4.34 -7.75 25.64
C PHE A 289 -5.10 -6.67 26.39
N PHE A 290 -4.36 -5.96 27.24
CA PHE A 290 -4.89 -4.90 28.09
C PHE A 290 -3.97 -3.68 28.06
N GLU A 291 -4.58 -2.51 28.24
CA GLU A 291 -3.89 -1.25 28.44
C GLU A 291 -4.57 -0.49 29.58
N GLN A 292 -3.80 -0.07 30.58
CA GLN A 292 -4.31 0.58 31.79
C GLN A 292 -5.41 -0.25 32.49
N GLY A 293 -5.25 -1.58 32.49
CA GLY A 293 -6.22 -2.52 33.07
C GLY A 293 -7.49 -2.76 32.26
N ARG A 294 -7.68 -2.08 31.12
CA ARG A 294 -8.84 -2.26 30.24
C ARG A 294 -8.52 -3.20 29.10
N TYR A 295 -9.43 -4.12 28.79
CA TYR A 295 -9.29 -5.02 27.65
C TYR A 295 -9.35 -4.27 26.31
N ILE A 296 -8.43 -4.58 25.40
CA ILE A 296 -8.30 -3.91 24.09
C ILE A 296 -8.38 -4.85 22.88
N GLY A 297 -8.44 -6.17 23.11
CA GLY A 297 -8.53 -7.17 22.05
C GLY A 297 -7.72 -8.42 22.35
N GLY A 298 -7.69 -9.35 21.40
CA GLY A 298 -7.08 -10.66 21.60
C GLY A 298 -6.90 -11.44 20.30
N THR A 299 -6.14 -12.51 20.37
CA THR A 299 -5.93 -13.42 19.23
C THR A 299 -5.73 -14.85 19.70
N ARG A 300 -5.97 -15.81 18.82
CA ARG A 300 -5.64 -17.22 19.04
C ARG A 300 -4.13 -17.44 18.96
N VAL A 301 -3.68 -18.55 19.53
CA VAL A 301 -2.30 -19.02 19.41
C VAL A 301 -2.24 -20.15 18.38
N GLY A 302 -1.27 -20.10 17.47
CA GLY A 302 -1.05 -21.16 16.49
C GLY A 302 -0.52 -22.45 17.13
N GLY A 303 -0.61 -23.57 16.41
CA GLY A 303 -0.25 -24.89 16.95
C GLY A 303 1.22 -25.01 17.41
N ALA A 304 2.12 -24.20 16.84
CA ALA A 304 3.52 -24.09 17.24
C ALA A 304 3.79 -23.04 18.34
N GLY A 305 2.74 -22.49 18.97
CA GLY A 305 2.83 -21.46 20.00
C GLY A 305 3.05 -20.04 19.45
N GLN A 306 3.15 -19.86 18.12
CA GLN A 306 3.34 -18.53 17.51
C GLN A 306 2.02 -17.77 17.46
N TRP A 307 2.09 -16.45 17.61
CA TRP A 307 0.93 -15.59 17.51
C TRP A 307 1.30 -14.21 16.95
N SER A 308 0.34 -13.57 16.29
CA SER A 308 0.42 -12.17 15.89
C SER A 308 -0.93 -11.51 16.06
N TRP A 309 -0.93 -10.32 16.66
CA TRP A 309 -2.13 -9.54 16.89
C TRP A 309 -1.92 -8.11 16.41
N ARG A 310 -2.91 -7.57 15.70
CA ARG A 310 -2.99 -6.14 15.39
C ARG A 310 -4.32 -5.65 15.92
N ARG A 311 -4.28 -4.58 16.72
CA ARG A 311 -5.47 -3.93 17.26
C ARG A 311 -6.41 -3.49 16.13
N SER A 312 -7.72 -3.57 16.37
CA SER A 312 -8.77 -3.22 15.40
C SER A 312 -8.77 -1.73 15.02
N VAL A 313 -8.25 -0.88 15.90
CA VAL A 313 -8.01 0.56 15.69
C VAL A 313 -6.54 0.88 15.84
N GLY A 314 -6.12 2.04 15.31
CA GLY A 314 -4.75 2.52 15.49
C GLY A 314 -4.39 2.78 16.95
N TRP A 315 -3.09 2.72 17.26
CA TRP A 315 -2.56 3.23 18.51
C TRP A 315 -2.54 4.76 18.51
N ALA A 316 -2.79 5.37 19.67
CA ALA A 316 -2.61 6.81 19.83
C ALA A 316 -1.12 7.16 19.80
N GLU A 317 -0.76 8.43 19.63
CA GLU A 317 0.63 8.85 19.76
C GLU A 317 1.05 8.82 21.24
N GLY A 318 2.30 8.43 21.51
CA GLY A 318 2.89 8.45 22.85
C GLY A 318 3.29 7.08 23.37
N GLU A 319 3.54 7.01 24.68
CA GLU A 319 3.99 5.79 25.35
C GLU A 319 2.83 4.83 25.61
N HIS A 320 3.06 3.54 25.36
CA HIS A 320 2.11 2.47 25.57
C HIS A 320 2.71 1.37 26.45
N VAL A 321 1.91 0.90 27.40
CA VAL A 321 2.21 -0.26 28.24
C VAL A 321 1.11 -1.29 28.00
N VAL A 322 1.43 -2.35 27.26
CA VAL A 322 0.49 -3.42 26.96
C VAL A 322 0.77 -4.61 27.87
N GLN A 323 -0.25 -5.04 28.58
CA GLN A 323 -0.26 -6.26 29.36
C GLN A 323 -0.88 -7.40 28.53
N CYS A 324 -0.32 -8.59 28.63
CA CYS A 324 -0.76 -9.77 27.90
C CYS A 324 -0.93 -10.96 28.85
N VAL A 325 -2.06 -11.66 28.73
CA VAL A 325 -2.38 -12.86 29.51
C VAL A 325 -2.81 -13.97 28.56
N GLY A 326 -2.26 -15.17 28.75
CA GLY A 326 -2.67 -16.37 28.04
C GLY A 326 -3.81 -17.09 28.74
N LEU A 327 -4.86 -17.39 27.99
CA LEU A 327 -5.95 -18.27 28.40
C LEU A 327 -5.59 -19.72 28.09
N ARG A 328 -5.80 -20.57 29.09
CA ARG A 328 -5.47 -21.99 29.05
C ARG A 328 -6.64 -22.79 29.59
N GLY A 329 -6.70 -24.07 29.26
CA GLY A 329 -7.74 -24.97 29.79
C GLY A 329 -7.71 -25.13 31.32
N ASP A 330 -6.55 -24.90 31.95
CA ASP A 330 -6.29 -25.03 33.39
C ASP A 330 -6.24 -23.69 34.15
N GLY A 331 -6.45 -22.55 33.46
CA GLY A 331 -6.45 -21.23 34.09
C GLY A 331 -5.89 -20.12 33.20
N CYS A 332 -5.28 -19.11 33.82
CA CYS A 332 -4.60 -18.01 33.14
C CYS A 332 -3.09 -18.08 33.39
N SER A 333 -2.28 -17.69 32.41
CA SER A 333 -0.84 -17.52 32.58
C SER A 333 -0.51 -16.34 33.50
N PRO A 334 0.73 -16.23 33.99
CA PRO A 334 1.23 -14.96 34.51
C PRO A 334 1.14 -13.85 33.46
N VAL A 335 1.02 -12.60 33.93
CA VAL A 335 0.96 -11.41 33.07
C VAL A 335 2.34 -11.11 32.47
N ALA A 336 2.39 -10.93 31.15
CA ALA A 336 3.54 -10.35 30.45
C ALA A 336 3.29 -8.86 30.16
N GLU A 337 4.34 -8.04 30.13
CA GLU A 337 4.25 -6.61 29.81
C GLU A 337 5.19 -6.23 28.67
N ARG A 338 4.72 -5.34 27.77
CA ARG A 338 5.54 -4.71 26.74
C ARG A 338 5.31 -3.20 26.73
N ARG A 339 6.42 -2.47 26.86
CA ARG A 339 6.50 -1.02 26.65
C ARG A 339 7.01 -0.69 25.25
N PHE A 340 6.40 0.31 24.61
CA PHE A 340 6.81 0.86 23.31
C PHE A 340 6.23 2.26 23.15
N THR A 341 6.79 3.04 22.22
CA THR A 341 6.32 4.40 21.93
C THR A 341 5.79 4.47 20.51
N VAL A 342 4.58 4.99 20.35
CA VAL A 342 3.95 5.16 19.05
C VAL A 342 4.24 6.55 18.51
N VAL A 343 4.71 6.57 17.28
CA VAL A 343 5.01 7.79 16.54
C VAL A 343 4.12 7.84 15.29
N THR A 344 3.39 8.92 15.16
CA THR A 344 2.43 9.19 14.08
C THR A 344 3.03 10.09 12.99
N GLU A 345 4.02 10.89 13.35
CA GLU A 345 4.68 11.86 12.47
C GLU A 345 6.20 11.69 12.44
N VAL A 346 6.83 12.01 11.31
CA VAL A 346 8.28 11.95 11.16
C VAL A 346 8.79 13.34 10.79
N ARG A 347 9.84 13.80 11.46
CA ARG A 347 10.43 15.11 11.13
C ARG A 347 11.25 15.06 9.84
N PRO A 348 11.31 16.16 9.07
CA PRO A 348 12.13 16.23 7.86
C PRO A 348 13.60 15.91 8.14
N PRO A 349 14.29 15.22 7.21
CA PRO A 349 15.73 14.99 7.31
C PRO A 349 16.50 16.30 7.17
N VAL A 350 17.69 16.36 7.73
CA VAL A 350 18.67 17.40 7.46
C VAL A 350 19.62 16.91 6.38
N ILE A 351 19.71 17.62 5.25
CA ILE A 351 20.72 17.36 4.22
C ILE A 351 21.98 18.14 4.58
N ALA A 352 23.08 17.42 4.86
CA ALA A 352 24.38 18.03 5.16
C ALA A 352 25.23 18.23 3.90
N VAL A 353 25.15 17.30 2.95
CA VAL A 353 25.85 17.35 1.66
C VAL A 353 24.89 16.89 0.56
N PRO A 354 24.85 17.56 -0.61
CA PRO A 354 25.44 18.87 -0.89
C PRO A 354 24.82 19.98 -0.04
N SER A 355 25.58 21.04 0.27
CA SER A 355 25.03 22.24 0.92
C SER A 355 24.33 23.14 -0.10
N GLN A 356 23.43 24.01 0.37
CA GLN A 356 22.72 24.96 -0.48
C GLN A 356 23.69 25.79 -1.33
N GLY A 357 23.48 25.81 -2.65
CA GLY A 357 24.29 26.52 -3.63
C GLY A 357 25.63 25.87 -3.99
N ALA A 358 25.96 24.70 -3.44
CA ALA A 358 27.24 24.04 -3.68
C ALA A 358 27.42 23.60 -5.14
N PHE A 359 28.67 23.47 -5.56
CA PHE A 359 29.04 22.80 -6.80
C PHE A 359 29.43 21.35 -6.52
N ALA A 360 29.02 20.43 -7.39
CA ALA A 360 29.36 19.02 -7.33
C ALA A 360 29.83 18.52 -8.71
N GLY A 361 30.63 17.46 -8.72
CA GLY A 361 30.87 16.68 -9.93
C GLY A 361 29.63 15.87 -10.33
N PRO A 362 29.68 15.12 -11.44
CA PRO A 362 28.51 14.44 -12.00
C PRO A 362 28.01 13.26 -11.16
N ARG A 363 28.69 12.86 -10.08
CA ARG A 363 28.20 11.83 -9.15
C ARG A 363 28.09 12.40 -7.73
N PRO A 364 27.14 13.33 -7.48
CA PRO A 364 26.97 13.94 -6.17
C PRO A 364 26.71 12.87 -5.10
N ARG A 365 27.31 13.08 -3.93
CA ARG A 365 27.02 12.29 -2.73
C ARG A 365 26.04 13.07 -1.86
N PHE A 366 25.00 12.40 -1.42
CA PHE A 366 24.05 12.91 -0.44
C PHE A 366 24.34 12.32 0.92
N SER A 367 24.31 13.14 1.96
CA SER A 367 24.40 12.66 3.33
C SER A 367 23.74 13.62 4.28
N GLY A 368 23.31 13.11 5.43
CA GLY A 368 22.59 13.91 6.39
C GLY A 368 22.25 13.16 7.66
N LYS A 369 21.37 13.78 8.44
CA LYS A 369 20.81 13.19 9.66
C LYS A 369 19.28 13.21 9.63
N VAL A 370 18.69 12.33 10.40
CA VAL A 370 17.26 12.27 10.71
C VAL A 370 17.10 12.12 12.21
N GLN A 371 15.91 12.45 12.72
CA GLN A 371 15.59 12.16 14.10
C GLN A 371 15.44 10.65 14.35
N PRO A 372 15.65 10.19 15.60
CA PRO A 372 15.38 8.81 15.98
C PRO A 372 13.97 8.39 15.56
N GLY A 373 13.85 7.19 14.99
CA GLY A 373 12.61 6.64 14.47
C GLY A 373 12.51 6.60 12.96
N ALA A 374 13.14 7.52 12.23
CA ALA A 374 13.23 7.37 10.79
C ALA A 374 14.11 6.16 10.43
N THR A 375 13.60 5.27 9.58
CA THR A 375 14.29 4.04 9.15
C THR A 375 14.84 4.14 7.74
N LYS A 376 14.29 5.06 6.94
CA LYS A 376 14.63 5.23 5.54
C LYS A 376 14.55 6.72 5.16
N VAL A 377 15.41 7.14 4.26
CA VAL A 377 15.33 8.45 3.59
C VAL A 377 15.16 8.22 2.10
N VAL A 378 14.21 8.92 1.52
CA VAL A 378 13.93 8.93 0.09
C VAL A 378 14.38 10.26 -0.49
N LEU A 379 15.05 10.23 -1.65
CA LEU A 379 15.49 11.42 -2.39
C LEU A 379 14.69 11.56 -3.68
N MET A 380 14.22 12.77 -3.92
CA MET A 380 13.28 13.13 -4.98
C MET A 380 13.77 14.37 -5.74
N GLU A 381 13.50 14.46 -7.04
CA GLU A 381 13.72 15.67 -7.84
C GLU A 381 12.50 15.88 -8.75
N GLY A 382 11.83 17.02 -8.63
CA GLY A 382 10.62 17.31 -9.42
C GLY A 382 9.51 16.27 -9.22
N GLY A 383 9.41 15.68 -8.03
CA GLY A 383 8.47 14.58 -7.74
C GLY A 383 8.91 13.21 -8.24
N LEU A 384 10.03 13.08 -8.97
CA LEU A 384 10.58 11.80 -9.40
C LEU A 384 11.48 11.20 -8.34
N LEU A 385 11.36 9.89 -8.08
CA LEU A 385 12.23 9.18 -7.17
C LEU A 385 13.63 9.03 -7.78
N ILE A 386 14.62 9.60 -7.11
CA ILE A 386 16.05 9.44 -7.45
C ILE A 386 16.59 8.17 -6.80
N GLY A 387 16.20 7.92 -5.55
CA GLY A 387 16.63 6.75 -4.82
C GLY A 387 16.27 6.81 -3.35
N ALA A 388 16.65 5.77 -2.62
CA ALA A 388 16.38 5.71 -1.20
C ALA A 388 17.50 4.97 -0.47
N THR A 389 17.68 5.31 0.80
CA THR A 389 18.74 4.76 1.64
C THR A 389 18.24 4.48 3.04
N GLY A 390 18.85 3.50 3.70
CA GLY A 390 18.59 3.21 5.11
C GLY A 390 19.21 4.26 6.02
N VAL A 391 18.69 4.33 7.25
CA VAL A 391 19.22 5.16 8.33
C VAL A 391 19.93 4.24 9.31
N ASN A 392 21.13 4.60 9.76
CA ASN A 392 21.85 3.83 10.77
C ASN A 392 21.35 4.14 12.21
N GLU A 393 21.86 3.42 13.20
CA GLU A 393 21.45 3.57 14.61
C GLU A 393 21.69 4.99 15.16
N ASN A 394 22.62 5.74 14.59
CA ASN A 394 22.94 7.12 14.97
C ASN A 394 22.05 8.16 14.25
N GLY A 395 21.07 7.73 13.47
CA GLY A 395 20.21 8.62 12.69
C GLY A 395 20.91 9.21 11.46
N GLU A 396 22.03 8.63 11.01
CA GLU A 396 22.79 9.11 9.85
C GLU A 396 22.41 8.33 8.60
N TRP A 397 22.39 9.03 7.47
CA TRP A 397 22.08 8.45 6.18
C TRP A 397 23.05 8.95 5.12
N SER A 398 23.32 8.10 4.12
CA SER A 398 24.09 8.51 2.95
C SER A 398 23.60 7.79 1.70
N PHE A 399 23.67 8.49 0.58
CA PHE A 399 23.22 7.99 -0.70
C PHE A 399 24.14 8.52 -1.81
N ARG A 400 24.40 7.67 -2.80
CA ARG A 400 25.08 8.06 -4.04
C ARG A 400 24.33 7.42 -5.18
N HIS A 401 23.86 8.24 -6.12
CA HIS A 401 23.17 7.73 -7.30
C HIS A 401 24.15 6.93 -8.17
N GLY A 402 23.67 5.81 -8.76
CA GLY A 402 24.51 4.93 -9.58
C GLY A 402 24.95 5.55 -10.90
N HIS A 403 24.12 6.43 -11.48
CA HIS A 403 24.37 7.08 -12.76
C HIS A 403 24.85 8.53 -12.60
N PRO A 404 25.72 9.02 -13.50
CA PRO A 404 26.07 10.43 -13.61
C PRO A 404 24.84 11.32 -13.79
N TRP A 405 24.84 12.45 -13.11
CA TRP A 405 23.87 13.53 -13.23
C TRP A 405 24.23 14.42 -14.40
N ARG A 406 23.20 14.98 -15.03
CA ARG A 406 23.38 15.96 -16.11
C ARG A 406 23.97 17.24 -15.53
N PRO A 407 24.78 18.00 -16.27
CA PRO A 407 25.22 19.32 -15.81
C PRO A 407 24.04 20.29 -15.74
N GLY A 408 24.00 21.09 -14.68
CA GLY A 408 22.91 22.03 -14.45
C GLY A 408 22.64 22.29 -12.98
N THR A 409 21.60 23.08 -12.72
CA THR A 409 21.07 23.31 -11.37
C THR A 409 20.07 22.21 -11.04
N HIS A 410 20.23 21.58 -9.89
CA HIS A 410 19.38 20.51 -9.38
C HIS A 410 18.79 20.91 -8.04
N THR A 411 17.52 20.60 -7.83
CA THR A 411 16.84 20.76 -6.54
C THR A 411 16.36 19.39 -6.09
N VAL A 412 16.97 18.90 -5.03
CA VAL A 412 16.68 17.58 -4.47
C VAL A 412 15.97 17.74 -3.15
N GLU A 413 14.90 16.99 -2.99
CA GLU A 413 14.12 16.90 -1.76
C GLU A 413 14.40 15.55 -1.08
N ALA A 414 14.63 15.58 0.22
CA ALA A 414 14.75 14.40 1.04
C ALA A 414 13.52 14.25 1.95
N ILE A 415 12.95 13.05 2.00
CA ILE A 415 11.79 12.69 2.81
C ILE A 415 12.19 11.54 3.73
N ALA A 416 11.98 11.71 5.04
CA ALA A 416 12.23 10.67 6.02
C ALA A 416 10.98 9.80 6.23
N LEU A 417 11.18 8.50 6.41
CA LEU A 417 10.11 7.51 6.53
C LEU A 417 10.24 6.70 7.82
N PHE A 418 9.10 6.46 8.47
CA PHE A 418 8.96 5.52 9.57
C PHE A 418 7.68 4.69 9.40
N GLY A 419 7.85 3.41 9.06
CA GLY A 419 6.70 2.57 8.70
C GLY A 419 5.95 3.17 7.51
N ALA A 420 4.71 3.61 7.75
CA ALA A 420 3.86 4.29 6.76
C ALA A 420 3.85 5.83 6.88
N ALA A 421 4.49 6.39 7.91
CA ALA A 421 4.56 7.83 8.12
C ALA A 421 5.68 8.45 7.26
N GLU A 422 5.39 9.61 6.68
CA GLU A 422 6.27 10.36 5.78
C GLU A 422 6.45 11.78 6.35
N SER A 423 7.68 12.29 6.32
CA SER A 423 7.94 13.68 6.72
C SER A 423 7.56 14.68 5.63
N ALA A 424 7.46 15.96 5.99
CA ALA A 424 7.55 17.01 4.98
C ALA A 424 8.91 16.95 4.24
N PRO A 425 8.99 17.37 2.97
CA PRO A 425 10.25 17.36 2.22
C PRO A 425 11.25 18.40 2.75
N ALA A 426 12.53 18.02 2.80
CA ALA A 426 13.65 18.94 3.03
C ALA A 426 14.46 19.12 1.75
N GLY A 427 14.50 20.34 1.21
CA GLY A 427 15.15 20.62 -0.07
C GLY A 427 16.60 21.09 0.05
N THR A 428 17.43 20.74 -0.92
CA THR A 428 18.68 21.44 -1.21
C THR A 428 18.83 21.69 -2.71
N THR A 429 19.35 22.86 -3.07
CA THR A 429 19.68 23.20 -4.45
C THR A 429 21.19 23.25 -4.62
N PHE A 430 21.73 22.58 -5.63
CA PHE A 430 23.16 22.55 -5.94
C PHE A 430 23.38 22.53 -7.45
N LYS A 431 24.62 22.68 -7.90
CA LYS A 431 24.99 22.74 -9.32
C LYS A 431 25.93 21.60 -9.66
N VAL A 432 25.57 20.81 -10.66
CA VAL A 432 26.44 19.79 -11.23
C VAL A 432 27.28 20.42 -12.32
N VAL A 433 28.60 20.38 -12.15
CA VAL A 433 29.56 20.83 -13.15
C VAL A 433 29.83 19.68 -14.12
N GLY A 434 29.76 19.98 -15.41
CA GLY A 434 30.14 19.07 -16.47
C GLY A 434 29.85 19.68 -17.84
N ILE A 435 30.00 18.89 -18.90
CA ILE A 435 29.80 19.35 -20.27
C ILE A 435 28.30 19.31 -20.61
N PRO A 436 27.64 20.44 -20.90
CA PRO A 436 26.23 20.46 -21.28
C PRO A 436 25.92 19.51 -22.44
N GLU A 437 24.71 18.95 -22.51
CA GLU A 437 24.34 17.99 -23.56
C GLU A 437 24.41 18.60 -24.97
N ASN A 438 24.11 19.88 -25.08
CA ASN A 438 24.20 20.65 -26.33
C ASN A 438 25.62 21.17 -26.65
N SER A 439 26.63 20.83 -25.85
CA SER A 439 27.99 21.31 -26.08
C SER A 439 28.63 20.66 -27.31
N PRO A 440 29.27 21.43 -28.20
CA PRO A 440 30.06 20.88 -29.32
C PRO A 440 31.17 19.92 -28.88
N ILE A 441 31.62 20.00 -27.63
CA ILE A 441 32.62 19.06 -27.08
C ILE A 441 32.12 17.61 -27.18
N ARG A 442 30.81 17.37 -27.01
CA ARG A 442 30.22 16.03 -27.12
C ARG A 442 30.18 15.52 -28.56
N SER A 443 30.10 16.42 -29.55
CA SER A 443 30.16 16.05 -30.97
C SER A 443 31.60 15.97 -31.51
N PHE A 444 32.56 16.65 -30.89
CA PHE A 444 33.99 16.47 -31.19
C PHE A 444 34.53 15.10 -30.74
N GLY A 445 33.92 14.48 -29.72
CA GLY A 445 34.29 13.15 -29.22
C GLY A 445 33.54 11.97 -29.88
N ALA A 446 32.41 12.22 -30.54
CA ALA A 446 31.70 11.22 -31.34
C ALA A 446 32.28 11.21 -32.75
N SER A 447 33.26 10.35 -33.03
CA SER A 447 33.89 10.28 -34.35
C SER A 447 32.84 10.00 -35.43
N ARG A 448 32.88 10.78 -36.50
CA ARG A 448 32.03 10.60 -37.70
C ARG A 448 32.54 9.50 -38.65
N HIS A 449 33.46 8.63 -38.23
CA HIS A 449 34.01 7.56 -39.08
C HIS A 449 34.47 6.34 -38.25
N ASP A 450 34.37 5.15 -38.84
CA ASP A 450 35.02 3.93 -38.38
C ASP A 450 36.54 4.13 -38.31
N CYS A 451 37.18 3.63 -37.25
CA CYS A 451 38.62 3.71 -37.04
C CYS A 451 39.37 2.91 -38.14
N GLY A 452 40.38 3.50 -38.77
CA GLY A 452 41.40 2.74 -39.51
C GLY A 452 42.36 2.00 -38.57
N ASP A 453 43.29 1.21 -39.12
CA ASP A 453 44.18 0.31 -38.36
C ASP A 453 45.11 1.00 -37.34
N VAL A 454 45.27 2.32 -37.39
CA VAL A 454 45.98 3.11 -36.38
C VAL A 454 45.07 4.23 -35.88
N CYS A 455 44.71 4.18 -34.60
CA CYS A 455 43.88 5.20 -33.96
C CYS A 455 44.74 6.39 -33.48
N GLU A 456 44.78 7.48 -34.26
CA GLU A 456 45.47 8.73 -33.89
C GLU A 456 44.58 9.73 -33.11
N HIS A 457 43.34 9.36 -32.78
CA HIS A 457 42.47 10.23 -31.99
C HIS A 457 42.98 10.28 -30.54
N ARG A 458 43.15 11.48 -29.99
CA ARG A 458 43.24 11.63 -28.53
C ARG A 458 41.88 11.20 -27.96
N PRO A 459 41.78 10.10 -27.18
CA PRO A 459 40.53 9.79 -26.53
C PRO A 459 40.25 10.91 -25.53
N PHE A 460 39.29 11.77 -25.83
CA PHE A 460 38.65 12.55 -24.80
C PHE A 460 37.83 11.55 -23.97
N SER A 461 38.44 10.96 -22.94
CA SER A 461 37.75 9.97 -22.11
C SER A 461 36.56 10.58 -21.38
N GLY A 462 36.49 11.91 -21.21
CA GLY A 462 35.29 12.64 -20.79
C GLY A 462 34.71 12.28 -19.41
N ASP A 463 35.25 11.26 -18.76
CA ASP A 463 34.89 10.79 -17.43
C ASP A 463 35.54 11.71 -16.40
N TRP A 464 34.77 12.69 -15.93
CA TRP A 464 35.04 13.40 -14.67
C TRP A 464 34.11 12.87 -13.58
#